data_AF-A0A968P7Q0-F1
#
_entry.id   AF-A0A968P7Q0-F1
#
_cell.length_a   1.000
_cell.length_b   1.000
_cell.length_c   1.000
_cell.angle_alpha   90.00
_cell.angle_beta   90.00
_cell.angle_gamma   90.00
#
_symmetry.space_group_name_H-M   'P 1'
#
loop_
_entity.id
_entity.type
_entity.pdbx_description
1 polymer ?
#
loop_
_entity_poly.entity_id
_entity_poly.type
_entity_poly.pdbx_seq_one_letter_code
_entity_poly.pdbx_strand_id
1 'polypeptide(L)' 'MKRALGPLGFLLLYLLHQDLWLWDDASLWLGLPAGLTYHALYCVATTIFLALLTRIAWPAEPQEETET' A
#
# COMPACT_ATOMS: atom_id res chain seq x y z
N MET A 1 5.51 -6.84 -18.64
CA MET A 1 5.58 -5.63 -17.78
C MET A 1 4.72 -5.74 -16.52
N LYS A 2 3.51 -6.34 -16.55
CA LYS A 2 2.60 -6.49 -15.39
C LYS A 2 3.21 -7.17 -14.14
N ARG A 3 4.18 -8.06 -14.33
CA ARG A 3 4.83 -8.83 -13.26
C ARG A 3 5.78 -8.00 -12.36
N ALA A 4 6.25 -6.86 -12.84
CA ALA A 4 7.19 -6.00 -12.10
C ALA A 4 6.49 -4.94 -11.23
N LEU A 5 5.20 -4.66 -11.48
CA LEU A 5 4.49 -3.55 -10.83
C LEU A 5 4.21 -3.84 -9.35
N GLY A 6 3.89 -5.09 -9.02
CA GLY A 6 3.72 -5.56 -7.64
C GLY A 6 4.99 -5.40 -6.79
N PRO A 7 6.11 -6.06 -7.14
CA PRO A 7 7.32 -5.98 -6.34
C PRO A 7 7.91 -4.57 -6.26
N LEU A 8 7.81 -3.77 -7.33
CA LEU A 8 8.23 -2.36 -7.29
C LEU A 8 7.37 -1.54 -6.32
N GLY A 9 6.04 -1.76 -6.33
CA GLY A 9 5.14 -1.10 -5.39
C GLY A 9 5.41 -1.47 -3.94
N PHE A 10 5.73 -2.75 -3.66
CA PHE A 10 6.16 -3.17 -2.33
C PHE A 10 7.48 -2.52 -1.90
N LEU A 11 8.46 -2.42 -2.79
CA LEU A 11 9.73 -1.78 -2.49
C LEU A 11 9.55 -0.29 -2.14
N LEU A 12 8.69 0.40 -2.89
CA LEU A 12 8.33 1.79 -2.63
C LEU A 12 7.62 1.96 -1.30
N LEU A 13 6.60 1.15 -1.01
CA LEU A 13 5.90 1.18 0.28
C LEU A 13 6.87 0.88 1.43
N TYR A 14 7.75 -0.10 1.29
CA TYR A 14 8.76 -0.43 2.29
C TYR A 14 9.70 0.74 2.58
N LEU A 15 10.19 1.42 1.55
CA LEU A 15 11.02 2.62 1.72
C LEU A 15 10.24 3.75 2.38
N LEU A 16 8.99 3.97 1.97
CA LEU A 16 8.13 5.02 2.50
C LEU A 16 7.69 4.74 3.96
N HIS A 17 7.65 3.47 4.35
CA HIS A 17 7.35 3.06 5.72
C HIS A 17 8.48 3.37 6.70
N GLN A 18 9.70 3.51 6.20
CA GLN A 18 10.82 3.88 7.06
C GLN A 18 10.50 5.24 7.68
N ASP A 19 10.44 5.29 9.00
CA ASP A 19 9.94 6.45 9.74
C ASP A 19 11.02 7.55 9.92
N LEU A 20 11.89 7.71 8.92
CA LEU A 20 13.03 8.64 8.97
C LEU A 20 12.71 10.04 8.40
N TRP A 21 11.58 10.22 7.73
CA TRP A 21 11.30 11.39 6.89
C TRP A 21 10.81 12.56 7.74
N LEU A 22 9.92 12.26 8.70
CA LEU A 22 9.30 13.24 9.59
C LEU A 22 9.66 13.01 11.07
N TRP A 23 10.70 12.20 11.33
CA TRP A 23 11.17 11.89 12.69
C TRP A 23 11.43 13.16 13.53
N ASP A 24 12.03 14.17 12.92
CA ASP A 24 12.44 15.41 13.61
C ASP A 24 11.50 16.59 13.33
N ASP A 25 10.38 16.33 12.64
CA ASP A 25 9.43 17.36 12.24
C ASP A 25 8.31 17.49 13.28
N ALA A 26 8.40 18.53 14.10
CA ALA A 26 7.39 18.87 15.11
C ALA A 26 6.20 19.66 14.56
N SER A 27 6.08 19.82 13.24
CA SER A 27 4.95 20.53 12.64
C SER A 27 3.64 19.80 12.88
N LEU A 28 2.56 20.58 12.96
CA LEU A 28 1.20 20.05 13.09
C LEU A 28 0.51 20.09 11.74
N TRP A 29 0.13 18.94 11.23
CA TRP A 29 -0.69 18.81 10.03
C TRP A 29 -2.12 18.49 10.45
N LEU A 30 -3.07 19.37 10.10
CA LEU A 30 -4.49 19.23 10.46
C LEU A 30 -4.74 19.06 11.98
N GLY A 31 -3.86 19.60 12.82
CA GLY A 31 -3.95 19.51 14.28
C GLY A 31 -3.31 18.25 14.90
N LEU A 32 -2.67 17.40 14.11
CA LEU A 32 -1.94 16.22 14.56
C LEU A 32 -0.44 16.35 14.24
N PRO A 33 0.45 15.67 14.98
CA PRO A 33 1.87 15.61 14.65
C PRO A 33 2.06 15.16 13.20
N ALA A 34 2.91 15.84 12.45
CA ALA A 34 3.10 15.58 11.02
C ALA A 34 3.51 14.12 10.77
N GLY A 35 4.36 13.53 11.62
CA GLY A 35 4.70 12.10 11.56
C GLY A 35 3.48 11.18 11.71
N LEU A 36 2.53 11.51 12.60
CA LEU A 36 1.29 10.72 12.77
C LEU A 36 0.38 10.84 11.55
N THR A 37 0.18 12.06 11.04
CA THR A 37 -0.63 12.31 9.83
C THR A 37 -0.03 11.59 8.63
N TYR A 38 1.30 11.62 8.49
CA TYR A 38 2.02 10.87 7.48
C TYR A 38 1.77 9.35 7.60
N HIS A 39 1.87 8.80 8.81
CA HIS A 39 1.62 7.37 9.06
C HIS A 39 0.18 6.98 8.73
N ALA A 40 -0.80 7.82 9.07
CA ALA A 40 -2.20 7.59 8.72
C ALA A 40 -2.42 7.54 7.19
N LEU A 41 -1.83 8.49 6.45
CA LEU A 41 -1.88 8.51 4.99
C LEU A 41 -1.18 7.29 4.37
N TYR A 42 -0.05 6.87 4.95
CA TYR A 42 0.67 5.67 4.53
C TYR A 42 -0.19 4.40 4.66
N CYS A 43 -0.93 4.25 5.76
CA CYS A 43 -1.87 3.14 5.95
C CYS A 43 -2.97 3.11 4.88
N VAL A 44 -3.54 4.27 4.54
CA VAL A 44 -4.55 4.39 3.49
C VAL A 44 -3.98 4.00 2.13
N ALA A 45 -2.80 4.53 1.77
CA ALA A 45 -2.12 4.22 0.52
C ALA A 45 -1.80 2.72 0.39
N THR A 46 -1.28 2.11 1.47
CA THR A 46 -0.98 0.68 1.53
C THR A 46 -2.24 -0.18 1.34
N THR A 47 -3.34 0.21 1.98
CA THR A 47 -4.63 -0.49 1.83
C THR A 47 -5.14 -0.45 0.39
N ILE A 48 -5.08 0.71 -0.26
CA ILE A 48 -5.47 0.87 -1.67
C ILE A 48 -4.58 0.03 -2.58
N PHE A 49 -3.26 0.08 -2.36
CA PHE A 49 -2.30 -0.71 -3.14
C PHE A 49 -2.59 -2.20 -3.05
N LEU A 50 -2.78 -2.73 -1.83
CA LEU A 50 -3.11 -4.14 -1.62
C LEU A 50 -4.47 -4.51 -2.21
N ALA A 51 -5.50 -3.65 -2.11
CA ALA A 51 -6.81 -3.89 -2.71
C ALA A 51 -6.75 -3.94 -4.25
N LEU A 52 -5.94 -3.10 -4.87
CA LEU A 52 -5.71 -3.17 -6.33
C LEU A 52 -4.89 -4.41 -6.69
N LEU A 53 -3.88 -4.72 -5.89
CA LEU A 53 -3.02 -5.89 -6.12
C LEU A 53 -3.83 -7.19 -6.03
N THR A 54 -4.73 -7.34 -5.06
CA THR A 54 -5.59 -8.52 -4.95
C THR A 54 -6.51 -8.65 -6.15
N ARG A 55 -7.10 -7.57 -6.66
CA ARG A 55 -7.93 -7.63 -7.89
C ARG A 55 -7.14 -7.99 -9.15
N ILE A 56 -5.86 -7.64 -9.22
CA ILE A 56 -5.01 -7.92 -10.38
C ILE A 56 -4.41 -9.34 -10.29
N ALA A 57 -3.97 -9.74 -9.09
CA ALA A 57 -3.28 -11.01 -8.86
C ALA A 57 -4.24 -12.18 -8.61
N TRP A 58 -5.47 -11.90 -8.17
CA TRP A 58 -6.52 -12.91 -7.99
C TRP A 58 -7.59 -12.74 -9.09
N PRO A 59 -7.39 -13.34 -10.27
CA PRO A 59 -8.46 -13.44 -11.25
C PRO A 59 -9.55 -14.35 -10.67
N ALA A 60 -10.76 -13.81 -10.52
CA ALA A 60 -11.96 -14.60 -10.30
C ALA A 60 -12.37 -15.23 -11.64
N GLU A 61 -11.55 -16.12 -12.19
CA GLU A 61 -12.08 -17.06 -13.17
C GLU A 61 -13.02 -17.99 -12.40
N PRO A 62 -14.32 -18.07 -12.77
CA PRO A 62 -15.18 -19.12 -12.25
C PRO A 62 -14.49 -20.44 -12.53
N GLN A 63 -14.22 -21.22 -11.49
CA GLN A 63 -13.85 -22.61 -11.70
C GLN A 63 -15.08 -23.25 -12.33
N GLU A 64 -15.03 -23.54 -13.63
CA GLU A 64 -15.99 -24.47 -14.21
C GLU A 64 -15.70 -25.82 -13.54
N GLU A 65 -16.49 -26.13 -12.51
CA GLU A 65 -16.57 -27.46 -11.93
C GLU A 65 -16.95 -28.40 -13.08
N THR A 66 -15.94 -29.04 -13.66
CA THR A 66 -16.16 -30.14 -14.60
C THR A 66 -16.57 -31.33 -13.76
N GLU A 67 -17.87 -31.45 -13.50
CA GLU A 67 -18.48 -32.61 -12.87
C GLU A 67 -18.28 -33.82 -13.81
N THR A 68 -17.53 -34.83 -13.35
CA THR A 68 -17.31 -36.12 -14.02
C THR A 68 -17.96 -37.26 -13.26
#